data_AF-A0A7C1DWX0-F1
#
_entry.id   AF-A0A7C1DWX0-F1
#
_cell.length_a   1.000
_cell.length_b   1.000
_cell.length_c   1.000
_cell.angle_alpha   90.00
_cell.angle_beta   90.00
_cell.angle_gamma   90.00
#
_symmetry.space_group_name_H-M   'P 1'
#
loop_
_entity.id
_entity.type
_entity.pdbx_description
1 polymer ?
#
loop_
_entity_poly.entity_id
_entity_poly.type
_entity_poly.pdbx_seq_one_letter_code
_entity_poly.pdbx_strand_id
1 'polypeptide(L)'
;PAYTDAVPGIISRAVLSIPETLDIVKSCIKPAGLVILMKGPGCTEELAEAQGRFGSNFKLIEDRHYSIPGTTHRRRLVVFRRKTSISSTSADPGGTGRPIRKIESSENPTFKFLKKLLDSKGIKKTRRTLVSGEKLTREIIEKHPECCESWITPAGGMSPPDHLSPKVEILELSPRLFRVLDTLGTGFPMVCAVVPALSQWSPEEGFPEGCSVLAPFQDPENMGAVIRSAAAFGASQVIVMAEGANPFHPKAVRASAGAVFSVPLRSGPRLADLPSDLPLVALSAEGKDIRSVGFPDSFGLLVGAEGLGLPGYLRKNAVGIPMARGMESLNAAVAASLALYEWAGRKGRE
;
A
#
# COMPACT_ATOMS: atom_id res chain seq x y z
N PRO A 1 19.82 13.77 -7.11
CA PRO A 1 19.75 13.13 -8.44
C PRO A 1 19.04 11.78 -8.36
N ALA A 2 17.79 11.71 -8.84
CA ALA A 2 17.05 10.47 -8.98
C ALA A 2 17.54 9.76 -10.25
N TYR A 3 18.47 8.82 -10.10
CA TYR A 3 18.91 7.97 -11.21
C TYR A 3 17.78 6.98 -11.50
N THR A 4 17.07 7.20 -12.61
CA THR A 4 15.95 6.37 -13.07
C THR A 4 16.41 5.08 -13.74
N ASP A 5 17.68 5.01 -14.15
CA ASP A 5 18.27 3.88 -14.85
C ASP A 5 19.41 3.26 -14.03
N ALA A 6 19.48 1.93 -14.05
CA ALA A 6 20.60 1.23 -13.47
C ALA A 6 21.91 1.64 -14.18
N VAL A 7 22.98 1.88 -13.42
CA VAL A 7 24.29 2.30 -13.92
C VAL A 7 25.23 1.11 -14.13
N PRO A 8 26.15 1.14 -15.10
CA PRO A 8 27.08 0.04 -15.37
C PRO A 8 28.19 -0.09 -14.30
N GLY A 9 28.39 0.94 -13.46
CA GLY A 9 29.30 0.84 -12.34
C GLY A 9 29.21 2.05 -11.40
N ILE A 10 29.71 1.85 -10.19
CA ILE A 10 29.77 2.86 -9.13
C ILE A 10 31.19 2.88 -8.55
N ILE A 11 31.70 4.07 -8.33
CA ILE A 11 32.96 4.31 -7.64
C ILE A 11 32.64 5.11 -6.38
N SER A 12 33.06 4.62 -5.22
CA SER A 12 32.84 5.30 -3.94
C SER A 12 34.09 5.29 -3.07
N ARG A 13 34.38 6.43 -2.45
CA ARG A 13 35.33 6.52 -1.32
C ARG A 13 34.73 6.05 0.01
N ALA A 14 33.48 5.57 -0.04
CA ALA A 14 32.71 4.89 1.00
C ALA A 14 32.97 5.36 2.44
N VAL A 15 32.18 6.34 2.91
CA VAL A 15 32.06 6.68 4.35
C VAL A 15 31.35 5.56 5.11
N LEU A 16 30.43 4.85 4.45
CA LEU A 16 29.69 3.69 4.98
C LEU A 16 30.49 2.40 4.85
N SER A 17 30.10 1.36 5.61
CA SER A 17 30.70 0.03 5.51
C SER A 17 30.50 -0.61 4.12
N ILE A 18 31.31 -1.63 3.77
CA ILE A 18 31.14 -2.38 2.51
C ILE A 18 29.72 -2.98 2.39
N PRO A 19 29.16 -3.67 3.41
CA PRO A 19 27.80 -4.24 3.35
C PRO A 19 26.71 -3.19 3.12
N GLU A 20 26.74 -2.07 3.85
CA GLU A 20 25.76 -0.98 3.68
C GLU A 20 25.82 -0.38 2.28
N THR A 21 27.03 -0.19 1.75
CA THR A 21 27.21 0.34 0.40
C THR A 21 26.62 -0.62 -0.64
N LEU A 22 26.88 -1.93 -0.51
CA LEU A 22 26.30 -2.95 -1.41
C LEU A 22 24.78 -3.01 -1.32
N ASP A 23 24.21 -2.85 -0.12
CA ASP A 23 22.76 -2.87 0.09
C ASP A 23 22.05 -1.71 -0.62
N ILE A 24 22.63 -0.52 -0.58
CA ILE A 24 22.11 0.68 -1.27
C ILE A 24 22.20 0.51 -2.79
N VAL A 25 23.31 0.00 -3.30
CA VAL A 25 23.58 -0.01 -4.74
C VAL A 25 23.05 -1.23 -5.49
N LYS A 26 22.61 -2.28 -4.77
CA LYS A 26 22.14 -3.52 -5.40
C LYS A 26 20.96 -3.32 -6.36
N SER A 27 20.13 -2.31 -6.11
CA SER A 27 18.98 -1.96 -6.94
C SER A 27 19.35 -1.11 -8.17
N CYS A 28 20.49 -0.41 -8.13
CA CYS A 28 20.85 0.57 -9.15
C CYS A 28 22.07 0.20 -10.02
N ILE A 29 22.76 -0.92 -9.79
CA ILE A 29 23.86 -1.39 -10.68
C ILE A 29 23.38 -2.42 -11.69
N LYS A 30 23.72 -2.34 -12.98
CA LYS A 30 23.35 -3.35 -13.98
C LYS A 30 24.00 -4.72 -13.70
N PRO A 31 23.43 -5.84 -14.19
CA PRO A 31 24.14 -7.13 -14.25
C PRO A 31 25.53 -6.99 -14.90
N ALA A 32 26.54 -7.70 -14.37
CA ALA A 32 27.96 -7.54 -14.69
C ALA A 32 28.59 -6.18 -14.33
N GLY A 33 27.82 -5.24 -13.80
CA GLY A 33 28.32 -3.93 -13.38
C GLY A 33 29.22 -4.00 -12.16
N LEU A 34 30.06 -2.97 -11.99
CA LEU A 34 31.13 -2.95 -10.98
C LEU A 34 30.82 -2.00 -9.83
N VAL A 35 31.08 -2.43 -8.60
CA VAL A 35 31.18 -1.57 -7.42
C VAL A 35 32.66 -1.49 -7.07
N ILE A 36 33.25 -0.29 -7.19
CA ILE A 36 34.65 -0.03 -6.87
C ILE A 36 34.69 0.81 -5.59
N LEU A 37 35.26 0.24 -4.52
CA LEU A 37 35.32 0.84 -3.20
C LEU A 37 36.77 1.10 -2.80
N MET A 38 37.06 2.34 -2.41
CA MET A 38 38.34 2.71 -1.80
C MET A 38 38.20 2.71 -0.28
N LYS A 39 38.85 1.78 0.40
CA LYS A 39 38.75 1.55 1.84
C LYS A 39 40.08 1.71 2.57
N GLY A 40 39.99 1.86 3.90
CA GLY A 40 41.13 1.74 4.79
C GLY A 40 41.65 0.30 4.89
N PRO A 41 42.85 0.09 5.43
CA PRO A 41 43.46 -1.25 5.49
C PRO A 41 42.73 -2.20 6.45
N GLY A 42 41.93 -1.69 7.39
CA GLY A 42 41.21 -2.48 8.40
C GLY A 42 39.86 -3.06 7.98
N CYS A 43 39.45 -2.98 6.71
CA CYS A 43 38.11 -3.41 6.30
C CYS A 43 37.95 -4.94 6.08
N THR A 44 38.78 -5.78 6.71
CA THR A 44 38.76 -7.24 6.50
C THR A 44 37.46 -7.86 7.01
N GLU A 45 36.98 -7.44 8.17
CA GLU A 45 35.70 -7.93 8.73
C GLU A 45 34.51 -7.48 7.89
N GLU A 46 34.49 -6.21 7.47
CA GLU A 46 33.47 -5.70 6.54
C GLU A 46 33.45 -6.48 5.22
N LEU A 47 34.63 -6.89 4.73
CA LEU A 47 34.75 -7.66 3.49
C LEU A 47 34.19 -9.07 3.65
N ALA A 48 34.51 -9.75 4.76
CA ALA A 48 33.99 -11.07 5.08
C ALA A 48 32.46 -11.04 5.25
N GLU A 49 31.93 -10.06 5.98
CA GLU A 49 30.50 -9.84 6.13
C GLU A 49 29.82 -9.59 4.77
N ALA A 50 30.40 -8.72 3.94
CA ALA A 50 29.87 -8.41 2.63
C ALA A 50 29.84 -9.65 1.71
N GLN A 51 30.88 -10.48 1.75
CA GLN A 51 30.92 -11.73 0.98
C GLN A 51 29.91 -12.75 1.49
N GLY A 52 29.69 -12.85 2.81
CA GLY A 52 28.67 -13.72 3.39
C GLY A 52 27.25 -13.27 3.05
N ARG A 53 26.94 -11.99 3.27
CA ARG A 53 25.59 -11.43 3.11
C ARG A 53 25.19 -11.20 1.65
N PHE A 54 26.14 -10.81 0.79
CA PHE A 54 25.86 -10.44 -0.60
C PHE A 54 26.52 -11.35 -1.64
N GLY A 55 27.16 -12.45 -1.22
CA GLY A 55 27.86 -13.37 -2.12
C GLY A 55 26.98 -13.99 -3.21
N SER A 56 25.66 -14.04 -3.03
CA SER A 56 24.68 -14.47 -4.04
C SER A 56 24.48 -13.43 -5.14
N ASN A 57 24.61 -12.14 -4.84
CA ASN A 57 24.37 -11.03 -5.77
C ASN A 57 25.66 -10.44 -6.35
N PHE A 58 26.74 -10.47 -5.58
CA PHE A 58 28.01 -9.84 -5.91
C PHE A 58 29.16 -10.83 -5.74
N LYS A 59 30.10 -10.81 -6.69
CA LYS A 59 31.36 -11.54 -6.59
C LYS A 59 32.48 -10.54 -6.33
N LEU A 60 33.25 -10.74 -5.26
CA LEU A 60 34.52 -10.02 -5.10
C LEU A 60 35.45 -10.45 -6.24
N ILE A 61 35.88 -9.51 -7.06
CA ILE A 61 36.77 -9.78 -8.20
C ILE A 61 38.16 -9.17 -8.03
N GLU A 62 38.30 -8.16 -7.18
CA GLU A 62 39.61 -7.60 -6.85
C GLU A 62 39.64 -7.13 -5.41
N ASP A 63 40.75 -7.43 -4.76
CA ASP A 63 41.10 -6.93 -3.44
C ASP A 63 42.59 -6.57 -3.43
N ARG A 64 42.87 -5.29 -3.61
CA ARG A 64 44.22 -4.79 -3.84
C ARG A 64 44.65 -3.83 -2.75
N HIS A 65 45.72 -4.20 -2.05
CA HIS A 65 46.38 -3.33 -1.09
C HIS A 65 47.34 -2.39 -1.81
N TYR A 66 47.35 -1.11 -1.44
CA TYR A 66 48.28 -0.12 -1.98
C TYR A 66 48.66 0.94 -0.94
N SER A 67 49.76 1.63 -1.18
CA SER A 67 50.18 2.80 -0.40
C SER A 67 50.05 4.04 -1.29
N ILE A 68 49.60 5.15 -0.72
CA ILE A 68 49.52 6.41 -1.47
C ILE A 68 50.96 6.95 -1.64
N PRO A 69 51.45 7.16 -2.87
CA PRO A 69 52.81 7.65 -3.11
C PRO A 69 53.11 8.93 -2.33
N GLY A 70 54.28 9.01 -1.69
CA GLY A 70 54.68 10.17 -0.90
C GLY A 70 54.02 10.25 0.49
N THR A 71 53.30 9.22 0.94
CA THR A 71 52.70 9.18 2.30
C THR A 71 52.89 7.82 2.97
N THR A 72 52.63 7.76 4.28
CA THR A 72 52.58 6.50 5.06
C THR A 72 51.20 5.81 5.00
N HIS A 73 50.23 6.39 4.29
CA HIS A 73 48.87 5.89 4.27
C HIS A 73 48.72 4.65 3.39
N ARG A 74 48.31 3.54 4.04
CA ARG A 74 47.89 2.30 3.38
C ARG A 74 46.40 2.34 3.08
N ARG A 75 46.01 1.76 1.94
CA ARG A 75 44.64 1.70 1.44
C ARG A 75 44.37 0.35 0.79
N ARG A 76 43.08 0.07 0.58
CA ARG A 76 42.60 -1.15 -0.05
C ARG A 76 41.58 -0.77 -1.12
N LEU A 77 41.77 -1.26 -2.34
CA LEU A 77 40.82 -1.14 -3.44
C LEU A 77 40.06 -2.46 -3.53
N VAL A 78 38.76 -2.40 -3.29
CA VAL A 78 37.89 -3.56 -3.28
C VAL A 78 36.89 -3.43 -4.43
N VAL A 79 36.83 -4.43 -5.30
CA VAL A 79 35.96 -4.42 -6.48
C VAL A 79 35.02 -5.60 -6.45
N PHE A 80 33.72 -5.32 -6.44
CA PHE A 80 32.66 -6.32 -6.62
C PHE A 80 32.06 -6.23 -8.01
N ARG A 81 31.73 -7.39 -8.59
CA ARG A 81 30.95 -7.51 -9.82
C ARG A 81 29.55 -8.03 -9.50
N ARG A 82 28.51 -7.35 -9.96
CA ARG A 82 27.13 -7.85 -9.88
C ARG A 82 27.01 -9.11 -10.75
N LYS A 83 26.59 -10.22 -10.17
CA LYS A 83 26.38 -11.46 -10.91
C LYS A 83 25.24 -11.27 -11.93
N THR A 84 25.47 -11.65 -13.17
CA THR A 84 24.45 -11.82 -14.21
C THR A 84 23.66 -13.06 -13.87
N SER A 85 22.54 -12.94 -13.15
CA SER A 85 21.55 -13.99 -12.85
C SER A 85 22.08 -15.44 -12.72
N ILE A 86 22.03 -15.97 -11.51
CA ILE A 86 22.47 -17.33 -11.15
C ILE A 86 21.96 -18.39 -12.14
N SER A 87 22.91 -19.11 -12.72
CA SER A 87 22.69 -20.42 -13.34
C SER A 87 22.12 -21.37 -12.29
N SER A 88 20.99 -21.97 -12.62
CA SER A 88 20.50 -23.19 -11.97
C SER A 88 21.51 -24.32 -12.15
N THR A 89 22.29 -24.64 -11.11
CA THR A 89 22.94 -25.95 -10.92
C THR A 89 23.64 -26.03 -9.58
N SER A 90 22.95 -26.57 -8.58
CA SER A 90 23.45 -27.62 -7.69
C SER A 90 22.38 -27.87 -6.64
N ALA A 91 21.79 -29.06 -6.69
CA ALA A 91 20.91 -29.58 -5.65
C ALA A 91 21.67 -29.55 -4.32
N ASP A 92 21.17 -28.74 -3.39
CA ASP A 92 21.51 -28.83 -1.98
C ASP A 92 20.36 -29.61 -1.30
N PRO A 93 20.57 -30.82 -0.78
CA PRO A 93 19.52 -31.65 -0.21
C PRO A 93 19.23 -31.18 1.23
N GLY A 94 18.73 -29.95 1.38
CA GLY A 94 18.43 -29.36 2.70
C GLY A 94 17.62 -28.07 2.72
N GLY A 95 17.20 -27.51 1.58
CA GLY A 95 16.40 -26.29 1.53
C GLY A 95 14.92 -26.57 1.29
N THR A 96 14.07 -26.34 2.27
CA THR A 96 12.59 -26.30 2.15
C THR A 96 12.13 -25.07 1.34
N GLY A 97 12.68 -24.87 0.15
CA GLY A 97 12.37 -23.75 -0.72
C GLY A 97 10.98 -23.92 -1.31
N ARG A 98 10.08 -22.98 -1.03
CA ARG A 98 8.73 -22.97 -1.63
C ARG A 98 8.85 -22.93 -3.17
N PRO A 99 8.07 -23.73 -3.91
CA PRO A 99 8.11 -23.71 -5.36
C PRO A 99 7.71 -22.32 -5.88
N ILE A 100 8.59 -21.72 -6.68
CA ILE A 100 8.32 -20.43 -7.33
C ILE A 100 7.63 -20.71 -8.66
N ARG A 101 6.43 -20.15 -8.84
CA ARG A 101 5.70 -20.26 -10.09
C ARG A 101 5.96 -19.05 -10.98
N LYS A 102 6.63 -19.30 -12.11
CA LYS A 102 6.96 -18.26 -13.09
C LYS A 102 5.79 -18.00 -14.04
N ILE A 103 5.50 -16.72 -14.29
CA ILE A 103 4.42 -16.25 -15.16
C ILE A 103 4.96 -15.21 -16.13
N GLU A 104 5.09 -15.60 -17.39
CA GLU A 104 5.69 -14.76 -18.44
C GLU A 104 4.69 -14.31 -19.52
N SER A 105 3.53 -14.96 -19.59
CA SER A 105 2.48 -14.69 -20.59
C SER A 105 1.28 -13.95 -20.01
N SER A 106 0.78 -12.94 -20.74
CA SER A 106 -0.47 -12.24 -20.42
C SER A 106 -1.71 -13.12 -20.57
N GLU A 107 -1.59 -14.23 -21.31
CA GLU A 107 -2.68 -15.19 -21.49
C GLU A 107 -2.83 -16.16 -20.32
N ASN A 108 -1.85 -16.20 -19.42
CA ASN A 108 -1.83 -17.07 -18.25
C ASN A 108 -3.08 -16.84 -17.37
N PRO A 109 -3.81 -17.91 -16.97
CA PRO A 109 -5.02 -17.79 -16.16
C PRO A 109 -4.82 -17.07 -14.83
N THR A 110 -3.71 -17.29 -14.13
CA THR A 110 -3.37 -16.63 -12.88
C THR A 110 -3.13 -15.14 -13.11
N PHE A 111 -2.40 -14.75 -14.14
CA PHE A 111 -2.22 -13.34 -14.47
C PHE A 111 -3.55 -12.66 -14.82
N LYS A 112 -4.39 -13.30 -15.64
CA LYS A 112 -5.73 -12.80 -15.97
C LYS A 112 -6.61 -12.66 -14.73
N PHE A 113 -6.47 -13.55 -13.76
CA PHE A 113 -7.13 -13.44 -12.46
C PHE A 113 -6.63 -12.21 -11.68
N LEU A 114 -5.32 -12.06 -11.49
CA LEU A 114 -4.73 -10.93 -10.77
C LEU A 114 -5.10 -9.59 -11.41
N LYS A 115 -5.10 -9.52 -12.75
CA LYS A 115 -5.51 -8.32 -13.50
C LYS A 115 -6.96 -7.93 -13.23
N LYS A 116 -7.87 -8.89 -12.99
CA LYS A 116 -9.27 -8.59 -12.63
C LYS A 116 -9.39 -7.91 -11.26
N LEU A 117 -8.39 -8.06 -10.38
CA LEU A 117 -8.37 -7.42 -9.06
C LEU A 117 -8.07 -5.91 -9.14
N LEU A 118 -7.77 -5.40 -10.34
CA LEU A 118 -7.67 -3.96 -10.61
C LEU A 118 -9.04 -3.31 -10.87
N ASP A 119 -10.13 -4.08 -10.83
CA ASP A 119 -11.48 -3.59 -11.05
C ASP A 119 -12.43 -4.07 -9.93
N SER A 120 -13.39 -3.21 -9.55
CA SER A 120 -14.35 -3.47 -8.48
C SER A 120 -15.19 -4.73 -8.71
N LYS A 121 -15.55 -5.06 -9.96
CA LYS A 121 -16.33 -6.26 -10.28
C LYS A 121 -15.53 -7.53 -10.06
N GLY A 122 -14.24 -7.51 -10.41
CA GLY A 122 -13.33 -8.63 -10.19
C GLY A 122 -13.11 -8.88 -8.70
N ILE A 123 -12.89 -7.83 -7.92
CA ILE A 123 -12.77 -7.90 -6.46
C ILE A 123 -14.05 -8.47 -5.83
N LYS A 124 -15.22 -7.93 -6.19
CA LYS A 124 -16.52 -8.40 -5.64
C LYS A 124 -16.76 -9.88 -5.92
N LYS A 125 -16.47 -10.34 -7.15
CA LYS A 125 -16.67 -11.74 -7.55
C LYS A 125 -15.69 -12.69 -6.86
N THR A 126 -14.44 -12.27 -6.71
CA THR A 126 -13.37 -13.16 -6.25
C THR A 126 -13.15 -13.08 -4.75
N ARG A 127 -13.51 -11.97 -4.11
CA ARG A 127 -13.16 -11.62 -2.72
C ARG A 127 -11.66 -11.60 -2.48
N ARG A 128 -10.90 -11.07 -3.45
CA ARG A 128 -9.45 -10.83 -3.34
C ARG A 128 -9.10 -9.39 -3.67
N THR A 129 -8.00 -8.92 -3.10
CA THR A 129 -7.38 -7.63 -3.43
C THR A 129 -5.88 -7.76 -3.65
N LEU A 130 -5.30 -6.79 -4.35
CA LEU A 130 -3.86 -6.59 -4.43
C LEU A 130 -3.45 -5.50 -3.44
N VAL A 131 -2.57 -5.87 -2.52
CA VAL A 131 -1.91 -4.95 -1.60
C VAL A 131 -0.54 -4.63 -2.14
N SER A 132 -0.30 -3.34 -2.38
CA SER A 132 0.93 -2.84 -3.02
C SER A 132 1.62 -1.79 -2.17
N GLY A 133 2.96 -1.84 -2.19
CA GLY A 133 3.84 -0.91 -1.50
C GLY A 133 4.37 -1.48 -0.19
N GLU A 134 5.64 -1.19 0.08
CA GLU A 134 6.43 -1.83 1.15
C GLU A 134 5.72 -1.88 2.50
N LYS A 135 5.31 -0.73 3.03
CA LYS A 135 4.67 -0.64 4.34
C LYS A 135 3.42 -1.51 4.43
N LEU A 136 2.50 -1.37 3.46
CA LEU A 136 1.21 -2.09 3.48
C LEU A 136 1.40 -3.59 3.29
N THR A 137 2.32 -3.98 2.40
CA THR A 137 2.66 -5.39 2.18
C THR A 137 3.24 -6.01 3.46
N ARG A 138 4.12 -5.30 4.20
CA ARG A 138 4.63 -5.79 5.49
C ARG A 138 3.51 -5.89 6.53
N GLU A 139 2.72 -4.83 6.69
CA GLU A 139 1.65 -4.76 7.69
C GLU A 139 0.59 -5.86 7.50
N ILE A 140 0.17 -6.16 6.26
CA ILE A 140 -0.81 -7.22 6.04
C ILE A 140 -0.23 -8.61 6.32
N ILE A 141 1.05 -8.85 6.01
CA ILE A 141 1.72 -10.12 6.33
C ILE A 141 1.84 -10.30 7.84
N GLU A 142 2.16 -9.22 8.58
CA GLU A 142 2.34 -9.25 10.03
C GLU A 142 1.01 -9.35 10.79
N LYS A 143 0.00 -8.58 10.38
CA LYS A 143 -1.26 -8.45 11.13
C LYS A 143 -2.37 -9.41 10.65
N HIS A 144 -2.33 -9.80 9.38
CA HIS A 144 -3.34 -10.64 8.74
C HIS A 144 -2.70 -11.75 7.87
N PRO A 145 -1.76 -12.56 8.39
CA PRO A 145 -1.06 -13.60 7.63
C PRO A 145 -2.02 -14.64 7.03
N GLU A 146 -3.17 -14.88 7.66
CA GLU A 146 -4.22 -15.79 7.21
C GLU A 146 -4.94 -15.34 5.94
N CYS A 147 -4.94 -14.04 5.66
CA CYS A 147 -5.54 -13.49 4.46
C CYS A 147 -4.63 -13.60 3.23
N CYS A 148 -3.32 -13.78 3.41
CA CYS A 148 -2.36 -13.78 2.31
C CYS A 148 -2.46 -15.07 1.48
N GLU A 149 -2.77 -14.99 0.19
CA GLU A 149 -2.80 -16.14 -0.73
C GLU A 149 -1.54 -16.22 -1.60
N SER A 150 -1.00 -15.07 -2.04
CA SER A 150 0.17 -15.07 -2.92
C SER A 150 1.10 -13.88 -2.69
N TRP A 151 2.40 -14.13 -2.74
CA TRP A 151 3.46 -13.13 -2.88
C TRP A 151 3.77 -12.96 -4.37
N ILE A 152 3.67 -11.74 -4.88
CA ILE A 152 3.81 -11.43 -6.30
C ILE A 152 5.04 -10.53 -6.45
N THR A 153 6.06 -11.02 -7.14
CA THR A 153 7.35 -10.32 -7.32
C THR A 153 7.70 -10.29 -8.81
N PRO A 154 8.37 -9.23 -9.31
CA PRO A 154 8.93 -9.27 -10.65
C PRO A 154 10.09 -10.28 -10.72
N ALA A 155 10.41 -10.76 -11.92
CA ALA A 155 11.54 -11.66 -12.14
C ALA A 155 12.85 -11.04 -11.64
N GLY A 156 13.57 -11.77 -10.76
CA GLY A 156 14.76 -11.25 -10.08
C GLY A 156 14.48 -10.16 -9.03
N GLY A 157 13.21 -10.02 -8.62
CA GLY A 157 12.75 -9.13 -7.57
C GLY A 157 13.10 -9.65 -6.16
N MET A 158 12.52 -8.98 -5.16
CA MET A 158 12.76 -9.33 -3.76
C MET A 158 12.06 -10.67 -3.41
N SER A 159 12.78 -11.52 -2.68
CA SER A 159 12.25 -12.74 -2.09
C SER A 159 11.20 -12.41 -1.00
N PRO A 160 10.23 -13.30 -0.75
CA PRO A 160 9.30 -13.11 0.36
C PRO A 160 10.04 -13.06 1.70
N PRO A 161 9.48 -12.38 2.72
CA PRO A 161 10.04 -12.39 4.06
C PRO A 161 9.95 -13.78 4.69
N ASP A 162 10.90 -14.13 5.56
CA ASP A 162 11.02 -15.46 6.18
C ASP A 162 9.77 -15.88 6.98
N HIS A 163 9.10 -14.91 7.61
CA HIS A 163 7.89 -15.13 8.41
C HIS A 163 6.60 -15.23 7.58
N LEU A 164 6.66 -15.10 6.25
CA LEU A 164 5.48 -15.29 5.40
C LEU A 164 4.97 -16.73 5.56
N SER A 165 3.66 -16.95 5.66
CA SER A 165 3.11 -18.32 5.82
C SER A 165 3.52 -19.29 4.69
N PRO A 166 3.90 -20.55 4.99
CA PRO A 166 4.21 -21.58 3.99
C PRO A 166 3.14 -21.85 2.94
N LYS A 167 1.88 -21.52 3.25
CA LYS A 167 0.73 -21.70 2.35
C LYS A 167 0.65 -20.63 1.26
N VAL A 168 1.40 -19.52 1.40
CA VAL A 168 1.38 -18.42 0.43
C VAL A 168 2.17 -18.82 -0.81
N GLU A 169 1.51 -18.81 -1.97
CA GLU A 169 2.13 -19.11 -3.26
C GLU A 169 3.11 -18.00 -3.66
N ILE A 170 4.28 -18.36 -4.20
CA ILE A 170 5.23 -17.39 -4.74
C ILE A 170 5.05 -17.30 -6.25
N LEU A 171 4.59 -16.13 -6.71
CA LEU A 171 4.38 -15.82 -8.12
C LEU A 171 5.48 -14.88 -8.60
N GLU A 172 6.32 -15.36 -9.51
CA GLU A 172 7.33 -14.54 -10.18
C GLU A 172 6.83 -14.13 -11.56
N LEU A 173 6.60 -12.84 -11.77
CA LEU A 173 6.06 -12.30 -13.02
C LEU A 173 7.17 -11.68 -13.87
N SER A 174 7.07 -11.74 -15.20
CA SER A 174 7.95 -10.93 -16.04
C SER A 174 7.81 -9.43 -15.70
N PRO A 175 8.87 -8.61 -15.82
CA PRO A 175 8.80 -7.19 -15.44
C PRO A 175 7.68 -6.41 -16.14
N ARG A 176 7.34 -6.80 -17.37
CA ARG A 176 6.23 -6.23 -18.13
C ARG A 176 4.88 -6.52 -17.48
N LEU A 177 4.64 -7.78 -17.09
CA LEU A 177 3.37 -8.18 -16.46
C LEU A 177 3.24 -7.60 -15.06
N PHE A 178 4.32 -7.56 -14.29
CA PHE A 178 4.33 -6.96 -12.96
C PHE A 178 3.88 -5.48 -13.00
N ARG A 179 4.42 -4.69 -13.93
CA ARG A 179 4.03 -3.28 -14.11
C ARG A 179 2.55 -3.06 -14.43
N VAL A 180 1.88 -4.03 -15.05
CA VAL A 180 0.43 -3.94 -15.30
C VAL A 180 -0.36 -4.01 -14.00
N LEU A 181 0.11 -4.80 -13.04
CA LEU A 181 -0.55 -4.97 -11.73
C LEU A 181 -0.17 -3.86 -10.74
N ASP A 182 1.09 -3.41 -10.77
CA ASP A 182 1.61 -2.32 -9.94
C ASP A 182 1.17 -0.95 -10.46
N THR A 183 -0.14 -0.72 -10.49
CA THR A 183 -0.77 0.53 -10.94
C THR A 183 -0.35 1.76 -10.14
N LEU A 184 0.22 1.54 -8.95
CA LEU A 184 0.74 2.58 -8.06
C LEU A 184 2.24 2.86 -8.29
N GLY A 185 2.91 2.11 -9.18
CA GLY A 185 4.31 2.32 -9.55
C GLY A 185 5.30 2.13 -8.39
N THR A 186 4.98 1.26 -7.45
CA THR A 186 5.80 1.05 -6.23
C THR A 186 7.10 0.31 -6.50
N GLY A 187 7.14 -0.54 -7.52
CA GLY A 187 8.23 -1.47 -7.81
C GLY A 187 8.47 -2.53 -6.71
N PHE A 188 7.66 -2.52 -5.66
CA PHE A 188 7.79 -3.39 -4.50
C PHE A 188 6.84 -4.59 -4.65
N PRO A 189 7.23 -5.81 -4.22
CA PRO A 189 6.35 -6.96 -4.30
C PRO A 189 4.96 -6.74 -3.68
N MET A 190 3.96 -7.33 -4.30
CA MET A 190 2.56 -7.21 -3.89
C MET A 190 2.11 -8.48 -3.19
N VAL A 191 1.06 -8.36 -2.40
CA VAL A 191 0.35 -9.51 -1.82
C VAL A 191 -1.05 -9.57 -2.43
N CYS A 192 -1.42 -10.74 -2.94
CA CYS A 192 -2.83 -11.05 -3.17
C CYS A 192 -3.43 -11.56 -1.86
N ALA A 193 -4.44 -10.86 -1.34
CA ALA A 193 -5.08 -11.18 -0.08
C ALA A 193 -6.58 -11.44 -0.24
N VAL A 194 -7.11 -12.40 0.52
CA VAL A 194 -8.55 -12.62 0.71
C VAL A 194 -9.12 -11.47 1.53
N VAL A 195 -10.28 -10.98 1.12
CA VAL A 195 -11.01 -9.93 1.83
C VAL A 195 -12.37 -10.45 2.30
N PRO A 196 -12.88 -9.99 3.46
CA PRO A 196 -14.19 -10.41 3.95
C PRO A 196 -15.30 -9.96 3.00
N ALA A 197 -16.40 -10.72 3.00
CA ALA A 197 -17.63 -10.22 2.41
C ALA A 197 -18.17 -9.08 3.29
N LEU A 198 -18.65 -8.01 2.67
CA LEU A 198 -19.34 -6.95 3.40
C LEU A 198 -20.71 -7.48 3.84
N SER A 199 -21.01 -7.41 5.14
CA SER A 199 -22.38 -7.67 5.59
C SER A 199 -23.30 -6.56 5.09
N GLN A 200 -24.52 -6.92 4.70
CA GLN A 200 -25.50 -5.94 4.25
C GLN A 200 -26.03 -5.17 5.46
N TRP A 201 -26.03 -3.85 5.40
CA TRP A 201 -26.74 -2.97 6.32
C TRP A 201 -28.06 -2.54 5.68
N SER A 202 -29.14 -2.57 6.45
CA SER A 202 -30.42 -1.99 6.04
C SER A 202 -30.82 -0.82 6.95
N PRO A 203 -31.53 0.20 6.42
CA PRO A 203 -31.99 1.34 7.20
C PRO A 203 -32.79 1.00 8.46
N GLU A 204 -33.56 -0.09 8.42
CA GLU A 204 -34.41 -0.53 9.54
C GLU A 204 -33.60 -0.99 10.76
N GLU A 205 -32.33 -1.36 10.56
CA GLU A 205 -31.39 -1.67 11.65
C GLU A 205 -30.98 -0.40 12.43
N GLY A 206 -31.15 0.78 11.85
CA GLY A 206 -30.64 2.03 12.39
C GLY A 206 -29.11 2.09 12.42
N PHE A 207 -28.56 2.85 13.36
CA PHE A 207 -27.12 2.99 13.55
C PHE A 207 -26.71 2.56 14.97
N PRO A 208 -25.55 1.90 15.13
CA PRO A 208 -24.94 1.73 16.44
C PRO A 208 -24.59 3.09 17.05
N GLU A 209 -24.32 3.07 18.36
CA GLU A 209 -23.80 4.24 19.07
C GLU A 209 -22.57 4.81 18.35
N GLY A 210 -22.57 6.13 18.18
CA GLY A 210 -21.57 6.90 17.47
C GLY A 210 -21.93 7.23 16.02
N CYS A 211 -20.89 7.36 15.20
CA CYS A 211 -21.01 7.79 13.82
C CYS A 211 -20.85 6.59 12.87
N SER A 212 -21.85 6.35 12.04
CA SER A 212 -21.76 5.48 10.87
C SER A 212 -21.53 6.33 9.62
N VAL A 213 -20.44 6.11 8.88
CA VAL A 213 -20.17 6.89 7.66
C VAL A 213 -20.88 6.24 6.48
N LEU A 214 -21.76 6.97 5.80
CA LEU A 214 -22.38 6.54 4.55
C LEU A 214 -21.53 7.07 3.40
N ALA A 215 -20.86 6.16 2.70
CA ALA A 215 -19.83 6.46 1.71
C ALA A 215 -20.30 6.14 0.26
N PRO A 216 -20.83 7.11 -0.48
CA PRO A 216 -21.22 6.96 -1.89
C PRO A 216 -20.08 7.29 -2.87
N PHE A 217 -18.81 7.19 -2.45
CA PHE A 217 -17.67 7.60 -3.27
C PHE A 217 -17.40 6.63 -4.42
N GLN A 218 -17.62 7.09 -5.66
CA GLN A 218 -17.31 6.32 -6.87
C GLN A 218 -15.80 6.22 -7.14
N ASP A 219 -15.03 7.20 -6.68
CA ASP A 219 -13.58 7.17 -6.77
C ASP A 219 -12.99 6.33 -5.61
N PRO A 220 -12.20 5.28 -5.91
CA PRO A 220 -11.55 4.48 -4.87
C PRO A 220 -10.60 5.26 -3.95
N GLU A 221 -9.94 6.32 -4.42
CA GLU A 221 -9.02 7.08 -3.57
C GLU A 221 -9.80 7.85 -2.49
N ASN A 222 -10.89 8.51 -2.86
CA ASN A 222 -11.84 9.12 -1.92
C ASN A 222 -12.45 8.09 -0.95
N MET A 223 -12.83 6.89 -1.44
CA MET A 223 -13.30 5.80 -0.59
C MET A 223 -12.25 5.39 0.46
N GLY A 224 -11.00 5.19 0.02
CA GLY A 224 -9.91 4.87 0.94
C GLY A 224 -9.64 5.99 1.95
N ALA A 225 -9.64 7.24 1.50
CA ALA A 225 -9.41 8.41 2.34
C ALA A 225 -10.48 8.53 3.45
N VAL A 226 -11.76 8.37 3.12
CA VAL A 226 -12.82 8.44 4.14
C VAL A 226 -12.74 7.27 5.13
N ILE A 227 -12.37 6.07 4.68
CA ILE A 227 -12.17 4.91 5.56
C ILE A 227 -11.02 5.17 6.55
N ARG A 228 -9.94 5.80 6.08
CA ARG A 228 -8.84 6.22 6.96
C ARG A 228 -9.28 7.21 8.01
N SER A 229 -10.04 8.23 7.63
CA SER A 229 -10.56 9.22 8.56
C SER A 229 -11.57 8.61 9.54
N ALA A 230 -12.45 7.71 9.06
CA ALA A 230 -13.37 6.96 9.90
C ALA A 230 -12.62 6.16 10.98
N ALA A 231 -11.54 5.47 10.60
CA ALA A 231 -10.67 4.77 11.55
C ALA A 231 -10.01 5.73 12.55
N ALA A 232 -9.44 6.83 12.04
CA ALA A 232 -8.68 7.78 12.85
C ALA A 232 -9.54 8.50 13.90
N PHE A 233 -10.82 8.74 13.59
CA PHE A 233 -11.76 9.45 14.46
C PHE A 233 -12.75 8.53 15.17
N GLY A 234 -12.57 7.21 15.10
CA GLY A 234 -13.37 6.24 15.85
C GLY A 234 -14.82 6.15 15.40
N ALA A 235 -15.09 6.29 14.09
CA ALA A 235 -16.40 5.98 13.54
C ALA A 235 -16.72 4.48 13.76
N SER A 236 -17.97 4.19 14.10
CA SER A 236 -18.42 2.86 14.50
C SER A 236 -18.42 1.87 13.33
N GLN A 237 -18.69 2.37 12.11
CA GLN A 237 -18.67 1.60 10.87
C GLN A 237 -18.62 2.52 9.65
N VAL A 238 -18.23 1.95 8.50
CA VAL A 238 -18.40 2.57 7.18
C VAL A 238 -19.37 1.72 6.37
N ILE A 239 -20.44 2.34 5.93
CA ILE A 239 -21.44 1.77 5.04
C ILE A 239 -21.10 2.23 3.62
N VAL A 240 -20.58 1.31 2.83
CA VAL A 240 -20.31 1.51 1.40
C VAL A 240 -21.65 1.46 0.67
N MET A 241 -22.11 2.63 0.22
CA MET A 241 -23.40 2.75 -0.49
C MET A 241 -23.32 2.03 -1.84
N ALA A 242 -24.47 1.71 -2.45
CA ALA A 242 -24.50 0.96 -3.70
C ALA A 242 -23.76 1.65 -4.87
N GLU A 243 -23.64 2.98 -4.82
CA GLU A 243 -22.88 3.81 -5.76
C GLU A 243 -21.38 3.82 -5.48
N GLY A 244 -20.96 3.39 -4.29
CA GLY A 244 -19.57 3.44 -3.84
C GLY A 244 -18.65 2.46 -4.57
N ALA A 245 -17.41 2.88 -4.75
CA ALA A 245 -16.32 2.00 -5.18
C ALA A 245 -16.11 0.85 -4.19
N ASN A 246 -15.56 -0.26 -4.67
CA ASN A 246 -15.17 -1.33 -3.77
C ASN A 246 -14.06 -0.84 -2.82
N PRO A 247 -14.22 -0.96 -1.49
CA PRO A 247 -13.24 -0.44 -0.53
C PRO A 247 -11.90 -1.20 -0.61
N PHE A 248 -11.89 -2.41 -1.14
CA PHE A 248 -10.71 -3.23 -1.35
C PHE A 248 -10.06 -3.01 -2.73
N HIS A 249 -10.45 -1.98 -3.48
CA HIS A 249 -9.73 -1.60 -4.69
C HIS A 249 -8.28 -1.19 -4.35
N PRO A 250 -7.24 -1.54 -5.13
CA PRO A 250 -5.84 -1.28 -4.77
C PRO A 250 -5.55 0.20 -4.41
N LYS A 251 -6.17 1.13 -5.14
CA LYS A 251 -6.12 2.57 -4.81
C LYS A 251 -6.79 2.93 -3.48
N ALA A 252 -7.92 2.30 -3.14
CA ALA A 252 -8.60 2.49 -1.85
C ALA A 252 -7.81 1.88 -0.69
N VAL A 253 -7.25 0.69 -0.87
CA VAL A 253 -6.34 0.06 0.11
C VAL A 253 -5.14 0.97 0.38
N ARG A 254 -4.56 1.57 -0.68
CA ARG A 254 -3.45 2.53 -0.55
C ARG A 254 -3.87 3.80 0.18
N ALA A 255 -4.94 4.46 -0.26
CA ALA A 255 -5.42 5.71 0.32
C ALA A 255 -5.87 5.54 1.78
N SER A 256 -6.45 4.38 2.11
CA SER A 256 -6.83 4.04 3.48
C SER A 256 -5.63 3.78 4.41
N ALA A 257 -4.43 3.66 3.86
CA ALA A 257 -3.23 3.24 4.59
C ALA A 257 -3.46 1.93 5.39
N GLY A 258 -4.20 0.98 4.79
CA GLY A 258 -4.50 -0.32 5.40
C GLY A 258 -5.67 -0.32 6.40
N ALA A 259 -6.23 0.85 6.75
CA ALA A 259 -7.37 0.94 7.68
C ALA A 259 -8.61 0.16 7.21
N VAL A 260 -8.72 -0.09 5.91
CA VAL A 260 -9.76 -0.95 5.30
C VAL A 260 -9.85 -2.36 5.91
N PHE A 261 -8.75 -2.86 6.50
CA PHE A 261 -8.72 -4.18 7.15
C PHE A 261 -9.12 -4.15 8.64
N SER A 262 -9.29 -2.96 9.23
CA SER A 262 -9.56 -2.81 10.67
C SER A 262 -10.89 -2.14 10.97
N VAL A 263 -11.43 -1.35 10.04
CA VAL A 263 -12.74 -0.69 10.22
C VAL A 263 -13.88 -1.66 9.87
N PRO A 264 -14.98 -1.70 10.64
CA PRO A 264 -16.18 -2.43 10.24
C PRO A 264 -16.78 -1.87 8.95
N LEU A 265 -16.75 -2.66 7.88
CA LEU A 265 -17.29 -2.29 6.57
C LEU A 265 -18.57 -3.07 6.27
N ARG A 266 -19.63 -2.35 5.90
CA ARG A 266 -20.92 -2.92 5.46
C ARG A 266 -21.29 -2.40 4.08
N SER A 267 -22.13 -3.13 3.35
CA SER A 267 -22.73 -2.64 2.10
C SER A 267 -24.12 -2.09 2.37
N GLY A 268 -24.41 -0.87 1.90
CA GLY A 268 -25.71 -0.22 2.04
C GLY A 268 -26.55 -0.22 0.75
N PRO A 269 -27.79 0.28 0.82
CA PRO A 269 -28.66 0.47 -0.34
C PRO A 269 -28.17 1.62 -1.22
N ARG A 270 -28.95 1.98 -2.25
CA ARG A 270 -28.70 3.22 -3.00
C ARG A 270 -29.02 4.43 -2.13
N LEU A 271 -28.36 5.53 -2.41
CA LEU A 271 -28.59 6.78 -1.70
C LEU A 271 -30.06 7.25 -1.80
N ALA A 272 -30.68 7.03 -2.96
CA ALA A 272 -32.07 7.39 -3.22
C ALA A 272 -33.08 6.56 -2.42
N ASP A 273 -32.68 5.40 -1.91
CA ASP A 273 -33.54 4.47 -1.18
C ASP A 273 -33.45 4.70 0.34
N LEU A 274 -32.71 5.72 0.80
CA LEU A 274 -32.62 6.05 2.23
C LEU A 274 -33.93 6.68 2.74
N PRO A 275 -34.51 6.16 3.83
CA PRO A 275 -35.66 6.76 4.51
C PRO A 275 -35.37 8.19 4.98
N SER A 276 -36.40 9.04 4.97
CA SER A 276 -36.25 10.44 5.37
C SER A 276 -36.17 10.67 6.87
N ASP A 277 -36.54 9.67 7.66
CA ASP A 277 -36.59 9.68 9.13
C ASP A 277 -35.33 9.10 9.79
N LEU A 278 -34.36 8.61 9.01
CA LEU A 278 -33.07 8.21 9.55
C LEU A 278 -32.36 9.42 10.21
N PRO A 279 -31.68 9.21 11.36
CA PRO A 279 -30.89 10.25 12.00
C PRO A 279 -29.61 10.48 11.19
N LEU A 280 -29.70 11.31 10.15
CA LEU A 280 -28.62 11.62 9.23
C LEU A 280 -28.09 13.04 9.44
N VAL A 281 -26.77 13.15 9.50
CA VAL A 281 -26.05 14.42 9.33
C VAL A 281 -25.50 14.43 7.91
N ALA A 282 -26.13 15.20 7.03
CA ALA A 282 -25.76 15.26 5.62
C ALA A 282 -24.84 16.46 5.34
N LEU A 283 -23.73 16.25 4.64
CA LEU A 283 -22.79 17.33 4.31
C LEU A 283 -23.15 18.06 3.01
N SER A 284 -23.21 19.39 3.07
CA SER A 284 -23.42 20.28 1.93
C SER A 284 -22.65 21.59 2.11
N ALA A 285 -22.06 22.13 1.03
CA ALA A 285 -21.36 23.42 1.08
C ALA A 285 -22.28 24.58 1.54
N GLU A 286 -23.57 24.50 1.21
CA GLU A 286 -24.61 25.48 1.59
C GLU A 286 -25.26 25.14 2.95
N GLY A 287 -24.78 24.11 3.63
CA GLY A 287 -25.34 23.67 4.91
C GLY A 287 -25.05 24.65 6.05
N LYS A 288 -25.76 24.46 7.17
CA LYS A 288 -25.50 25.19 8.40
C LYS A 288 -24.10 24.88 8.92
N ASP A 289 -23.45 25.86 9.53
CA ASP A 289 -22.11 25.68 10.09
C ASP A 289 -22.04 24.47 11.03
N ILE A 290 -21.18 23.51 10.71
CA ILE A 290 -20.99 22.27 11.50
C ILE A 290 -20.69 22.53 12.97
N ARG A 291 -20.05 23.66 13.28
CA ARG A 291 -19.70 24.04 14.65
C ARG A 291 -20.95 24.35 15.49
N SER A 292 -22.07 24.67 14.86
CA SER A 292 -23.34 24.97 15.53
C SER A 292 -24.28 23.76 15.69
N VAL A 293 -23.91 22.60 15.12
CA VAL A 293 -24.79 21.41 15.06
C VAL A 293 -24.48 20.48 16.23
N GLY A 294 -25.50 20.02 16.96
CA GLY A 294 -25.37 18.90 17.89
C GLY A 294 -25.38 17.58 17.14
N PHE A 295 -24.39 16.72 17.37
CA PHE A 295 -24.39 15.37 16.81
C PHE A 295 -25.25 14.46 17.69
N PRO A 296 -26.18 13.67 17.12
CA PRO A 296 -26.90 12.65 17.89
C PRO A 296 -25.95 11.58 18.42
N ASP A 297 -26.37 10.86 19.46
CA ASP A 297 -25.58 9.76 20.03
C ASP A 297 -25.33 8.65 19.00
N SER A 298 -26.34 8.33 18.18
CA SER A 298 -26.26 7.37 17.07
C SER A 298 -26.75 8.03 15.78
N PHE A 299 -25.87 8.17 14.79
CA PHE A 299 -26.24 8.81 13.53
C PHE A 299 -25.42 8.33 12.33
N GLY A 300 -25.97 8.57 11.14
CA GLY A 300 -25.28 8.40 9.87
C GLY A 300 -24.68 9.73 9.40
N LEU A 301 -23.37 9.79 9.18
CA LEU A 301 -22.75 10.89 8.45
C LEU A 301 -22.85 10.59 6.95
N LEU A 302 -23.74 11.30 6.27
CA LEU A 302 -23.89 11.20 4.83
C LEU A 302 -22.99 12.23 4.15
N VAL A 303 -22.01 11.74 3.40
CA VAL A 303 -21.19 12.60 2.55
C VAL A 303 -21.91 12.83 1.23
N GLY A 304 -22.06 14.09 0.83
CA GLY A 304 -22.61 14.42 -0.49
C GLY A 304 -21.75 13.79 -1.59
N ALA A 305 -22.38 12.98 -2.45
CA ALA A 305 -21.74 12.48 -3.66
C ALA A 305 -21.54 13.64 -4.65
N GLU A 306 -20.31 13.83 -5.10
CA GLU A 306 -19.97 14.77 -6.16
C GLU A 306 -20.90 14.53 -7.38
N GLY A 307 -21.62 15.56 -7.83
CA GLY A 307 -22.50 15.51 -9.01
C GLY A 307 -23.93 14.98 -8.81
N LEU A 308 -24.20 14.08 -7.86
CA LEU A 308 -25.57 13.57 -7.63
C LEU A 308 -26.42 14.50 -6.75
N GLY A 309 -25.78 15.26 -5.87
CA GLY A 309 -26.43 16.14 -4.90
C GLY A 309 -27.18 15.36 -3.81
N LEU A 310 -27.41 16.01 -2.66
CA LEU A 310 -28.23 15.41 -1.60
C LEU A 310 -29.71 15.32 -2.02
N PRO A 311 -30.44 14.27 -1.61
CA PRO A 311 -31.90 14.24 -1.65
C PRO A 311 -32.50 15.52 -1.04
N GLY A 312 -33.61 16.02 -1.62
CA GLY A 312 -34.18 17.32 -1.24
C GLY A 312 -34.55 17.45 0.24
N TYR A 313 -34.98 16.35 0.87
CA TYR A 313 -35.29 16.32 2.30
C TYR A 313 -34.05 16.51 3.20
N LEU A 314 -32.87 16.06 2.75
CA LEU A 314 -31.60 16.19 3.47
C LEU A 314 -30.99 17.59 3.33
N ARG A 315 -31.25 18.30 2.22
CA ARG A 315 -30.70 19.64 2.01
C ARG A 315 -31.14 20.65 3.07
N LYS A 316 -32.38 20.56 3.53
CA LYS A 316 -32.93 21.52 4.51
C LYS A 316 -32.19 21.51 5.86
N ASN A 317 -31.65 20.36 6.24
CA ASN A 317 -30.92 20.17 7.49
C ASN A 317 -29.44 19.83 7.24
N ALA A 318 -28.94 20.11 6.05
CA ALA A 318 -27.56 19.82 5.71
C ALA A 318 -26.60 20.71 6.49
N VAL A 319 -25.39 20.19 6.65
CA VAL A 319 -24.33 20.76 7.46
C VAL A 319 -23.13 21.08 6.57
N GLY A 320 -22.57 22.27 6.73
CA GLY A 320 -21.48 22.79 5.93
C GLY A 320 -20.22 23.04 6.75
N ILE A 321 -19.08 22.86 6.08
CA ILE A 321 -17.78 23.27 6.60
C ILE A 321 -17.58 24.75 6.21
N PRO A 322 -17.36 25.66 7.17
CA PRO A 322 -17.07 27.06 6.86
C PRO A 322 -15.81 27.20 6.00
N MET A 323 -15.91 27.98 4.91
CA MET A 323 -14.82 28.19 3.96
C MET A 323 -14.50 29.68 3.80
N ALA A 324 -13.29 29.97 3.33
CA ALA A 324 -12.92 31.33 2.94
C ALA A 324 -13.79 31.84 1.78
N ARG A 325 -13.94 33.17 1.68
CA ARG A 325 -14.66 33.79 0.56
C ARG A 325 -14.05 33.37 -0.78
N GLY A 326 -14.90 33.05 -1.75
CA GLY A 326 -14.49 32.65 -3.10
C GLY A 326 -14.26 31.14 -3.28
N MET A 327 -14.34 30.34 -2.22
CA MET A 327 -14.33 28.88 -2.34
C MET A 327 -15.75 28.31 -2.38
N GLU A 328 -16.03 27.52 -3.41
CA GLU A 328 -17.35 26.92 -3.61
C GLU A 328 -17.51 25.57 -2.91
N SER A 329 -16.46 24.76 -2.85
CA SER A 329 -16.50 23.43 -2.25
C SER A 329 -15.13 22.91 -1.84
N LEU A 330 -15.15 21.86 -1.02
CA LEU A 330 -14.00 20.99 -0.72
C LEU A 330 -14.20 19.65 -1.44
N ASN A 331 -13.12 18.91 -1.64
CA ASN A 331 -13.21 17.48 -1.94
C ASN A 331 -14.08 16.80 -0.88
N ALA A 332 -15.00 15.93 -1.32
CA ALA A 332 -16.00 15.37 -0.43
C ALA A 332 -15.40 14.47 0.68
N ALA A 333 -14.31 13.74 0.41
CA ALA A 333 -13.62 12.96 1.44
C ALA A 333 -12.92 13.85 2.48
N VAL A 334 -12.39 15.01 2.06
CA VAL A 334 -11.85 16.02 2.99
C VAL A 334 -12.94 16.60 3.87
N ALA A 335 -14.09 16.99 3.30
CA ALA A 335 -15.23 17.49 4.07
C ALA A 335 -15.72 16.46 5.10
N ALA A 336 -15.82 15.18 4.72
CA ALA A 336 -16.13 14.08 5.63
C ALA A 336 -15.11 13.95 6.77
N SER A 337 -13.82 14.09 6.45
CA SER A 337 -12.75 14.03 7.45
C SER A 337 -12.84 15.15 8.48
N LEU A 338 -13.15 16.37 8.04
CA LEU A 338 -13.35 17.53 8.94
C LEU A 338 -14.60 17.35 9.81
N ALA A 339 -15.67 16.80 9.25
CA ALA A 339 -16.88 16.50 10.01
C ALA A 339 -16.64 15.43 11.09
N LEU A 340 -15.91 14.37 10.75
CA LEU A 340 -15.50 13.35 11.71
C LEU A 340 -14.60 13.90 12.81
N TYR A 341 -13.66 14.79 12.47
CA TYR A 341 -12.83 15.48 13.45
C TYR A 341 -13.66 16.33 14.43
N GLU A 342 -14.58 17.14 13.91
CA GLU A 342 -15.46 17.99 14.73
C GLU A 342 -16.36 17.16 15.65
N TRP A 343 -16.91 16.05 15.16
CA TRP A 343 -17.67 15.11 15.99
C TRP A 343 -16.82 14.46 17.07
N ALA A 344 -15.67 13.89 16.72
CA ALA A 344 -14.79 13.20 17.66
C ALA A 344 -14.24 14.16 18.74
N GLY A 345 -13.97 15.42 18.38
CA GLY A 345 -13.52 16.45 19.33
C GLY A 345 -14.54 16.81 20.40
N ARG A 346 -15.83 16.47 20.22
CA ARG A 346 -16.89 16.71 21.20
C ARG A 346 -17.08 15.54 22.16
N LYS A 347 -16.79 14.31 21.73
CA LYS A 347 -16.80 13.11 22.60
C LYS A 347 -15.79 13.19 23.75
N GLY A 348 -14.70 13.93 23.59
CA GLY A 348 -13.66 14.11 24.62
C GLY A 348 -13.86 15.32 25.54
N ARG A 349 -15.02 15.98 25.50
CA ARG A 349 -15.33 17.19 26.29
C ARG A 349 -16.46 17.00 27.32
N GLU A 350 -16.95 15.78 27.49
CA GLU A 350 -17.86 15.38 28.58
C GLU A 350 -17.08 14.69 29.69
#